data_AF-A0A516QJV2-F1
#
_entry.id   AF-A0A516QJV2-F1
#
_cell.length_a   1.000
_cell.length_b   1.000
_cell.length_c   1.000
_cell.angle_alpha   90.00
_cell.angle_beta   90.00
_cell.angle_gamma   90.00
#
_symmetry.space_group_name_H-M   'P 1'
#
loop_
_entity.id
_entity.type
_entity.pdbx_description
1 polymer ?
#
loop_
_entity_poly.entity_id
_entity_poly.type
_entity_poly.pdbx_seq_one_letter_code
_entity_poly.pdbx_strand_id
1 'polypeptide(L)'
;MLFNSIVINILIFLFFLSVFTFYTGLELSKNWRIIMALIMIGSLIGLIVCGYFRIVEMSEENKLKTEMAAERIEYNEKKKNELLTEKFKLPITDILIEPVLETKYYKVTTNTGIYKLSFAYDTNDKIIGFKEFKQITSISQEGNHEQGSHN
;
A
#
# COMPACT_ATOMS: atom_id res chain seq x y z
N MET A 1 18.00 -4.79 -10.87
CA MET A 1 16.96 -5.44 -11.71
C MET A 1 17.36 -5.76 -13.16
N LEU A 2 17.83 -4.82 -13.99
CA LEU A 2 18.09 -5.07 -15.44
C LEU A 2 19.10 -6.20 -15.71
N PHE A 3 20.20 -6.25 -14.96
CA PHE A 3 21.24 -7.28 -15.09
C PHE A 3 20.70 -8.70 -14.79
N ASN A 4 19.93 -8.86 -13.72
CA ASN A 4 19.28 -10.14 -13.37
C ASN A 4 18.25 -10.57 -14.44
N SER A 5 17.57 -9.62 -15.08
CA SER A 5 16.63 -9.92 -16.17
C SER A 5 17.34 -10.43 -17.42
N ILE A 6 18.47 -9.84 -17.79
CA ILE A 6 19.27 -10.28 -18.94
C ILE A 6 19.84 -11.68 -18.71
N VAL A 7 20.40 -11.95 -17.52
CA VAL A 7 20.96 -13.26 -17.17
C VAL A 7 19.89 -14.36 -17.20
N ILE A 8 18.71 -14.12 -16.61
CA ILE A 8 17.60 -15.09 -16.65
C ILE A 8 17.17 -15.37 -18.10
N ASN A 9 17.02 -14.33 -18.93
CA ASN A 9 16.65 -14.50 -20.33
C ASN A 9 17.69 -15.32 -21.12
N ILE A 10 18.98 -15.11 -20.85
CA ILE A 10 20.06 -15.91 -21.45
C ILE A 10 19.97 -17.37 -21.00
N LEU A 11 19.78 -17.63 -19.70
CA LEU A 11 19.66 -18.99 -19.17
C LEU A 11 18.45 -19.73 -19.74
N ILE A 12 17.30 -19.05 -19.87
CA ILE A 12 16.11 -19.59 -20.52
C ILE A 12 16.40 -19.94 -21.98
N PHE A 13 17.03 -19.01 -22.71
CA PHE A 13 17.37 -19.22 -24.12
C PHE A 13 18.33 -20.41 -24.31
N LEU A 14 19.39 -20.49 -23.51
CA LEU A 14 20.35 -21.61 -23.56
C LEU A 14 19.69 -22.95 -23.21
N PHE A 15 18.78 -22.95 -22.23
CA PHE A 15 18.01 -24.14 -21.89
C PHE A 15 17.16 -24.61 -23.07
N PHE A 16 16.33 -23.75 -23.66
CA PHE A 16 15.50 -24.12 -24.80
C PHE A 16 16.31 -24.50 -26.05
N LEU A 17 17.42 -23.81 -26.32
CA LEU A 17 18.31 -24.14 -27.41
C LEU A 17 18.89 -25.55 -27.22
N SER A 18 19.34 -25.89 -26.00
CA SER A 18 19.86 -27.22 -25.71
C SER A 18 18.78 -28.31 -25.91
N VAL A 19 17.58 -28.11 -25.38
CA VAL A 19 16.44 -29.04 -25.55
C VAL A 19 16.09 -29.22 -27.03
N PHE A 20 16.06 -28.12 -27.80
CA PHE A 20 15.77 -28.14 -29.23
C PHE A 20 16.78 -28.97 -30.01
N THR A 21 18.09 -28.83 -29.72
CA THR A 21 19.13 -29.63 -30.38
C THR A 21 19.04 -31.13 -30.06
N PHE A 22 18.61 -31.49 -28.86
CA PHE A 22 18.33 -32.89 -28.49
C PHE A 22 17.10 -33.43 -29.21
N TYR A 23 16.02 -32.65 -29.29
CA TYR A 23 14.77 -33.06 -29.92
C TYR A 23 14.89 -33.26 -31.43
N THR A 24 15.61 -32.36 -32.10
CA THR A 24 15.83 -32.41 -33.57
C THR A 24 16.81 -33.49 -34.01
N GLY A 25 17.43 -34.21 -33.07
CA GLY A 25 18.34 -35.32 -33.39
C GLY A 25 19.55 -34.87 -34.21
N LEU A 26 19.98 -33.61 -34.08
CA LEU A 26 21.03 -33.02 -34.89
C LEU A 26 22.30 -33.91 -34.86
N GLU A 27 22.89 -34.17 -36.02
CA GLU A 27 24.13 -34.96 -36.15
C GLU A 27 25.34 -34.15 -35.66
N LEU A 28 25.40 -33.97 -34.34
CA LEU A 28 26.53 -33.37 -33.64
C LEU A 28 27.53 -34.46 -33.24
N SER A 29 28.82 -34.09 -33.24
CA SER A 29 29.88 -34.95 -32.70
C SER A 29 29.63 -35.29 -31.24
N LYS A 30 30.16 -36.44 -30.78
CA LYS A 30 30.01 -36.93 -29.40
C LYS A 30 30.40 -35.86 -28.36
N ASN A 31 31.47 -35.12 -28.62
CA ASN A 31 31.93 -34.04 -27.74
C ASN A 31 30.91 -32.90 -27.66
N TRP A 32 30.29 -32.51 -28.79
CA TRP A 32 29.27 -31.46 -28.78
C TRP A 32 28.02 -31.86 -28.00
N ARG A 33 27.59 -33.12 -28.11
CA ARG A 33 26.43 -33.64 -27.36
C ARG A 33 26.66 -33.57 -25.84
N ILE A 34 27.88 -33.87 -25.39
CA ILE A 34 28.25 -33.77 -23.97
C ILE A 34 28.21 -32.32 -23.50
N ILE A 35 28.78 -31.39 -24.28
CA ILE A 35 28.78 -29.96 -23.89
C ILE A 35 27.33 -29.41 -23.84
N MET A 36 26.47 -29.78 -24.79
CA MET A 36 25.06 -29.34 -24.77
C MET A 36 24.28 -29.89 -23.57
N ALA A 37 24.57 -31.13 -23.14
CA ALA A 37 24.00 -31.68 -21.90
C ALA A 37 24.47 -30.90 -20.67
N LEU A 38 25.74 -30.52 -20.60
CA LEU A 38 26.28 -29.70 -19.50
C LEU A 38 25.65 -28.29 -19.49
N ILE A 39 25.46 -27.68 -20.67
CA ILE A 39 24.77 -26.38 -20.81
C ILE A 39 23.32 -26.50 -20.31
N MET A 40 22.62 -27.58 -20.63
CA MET A 40 21.26 -27.82 -20.17
C MET A 40 21.18 -27.89 -18.65
N ILE A 41 22.04 -28.71 -18.03
CA ILE A 41 22.09 -28.87 -16.57
C ILE A 41 22.49 -27.56 -15.89
N GLY A 42 23.52 -26.88 -16.40
CA GLY A 42 23.99 -25.60 -15.86
C GLY A 42 22.93 -24.52 -15.96
N SER A 43 22.19 -24.47 -17.07
CA SER A 43 21.08 -23.54 -17.27
C SER A 43 19.94 -23.83 -16.29
N LEU A 44 19.59 -25.10 -16.10
CA LEU A 44 18.55 -25.50 -15.16
C LEU A 44 18.90 -25.13 -13.71
N ILE A 45 20.13 -25.43 -13.27
CA ILE A 45 20.61 -25.03 -11.94
C ILE A 45 20.60 -23.50 -11.81
N GLY A 46 21.09 -22.79 -12.83
CA GLY A 46 21.09 -21.33 -12.87
C GLY A 46 19.68 -20.74 -12.73
N LEU A 47 18.69 -21.31 -13.42
CA LEU A 47 17.29 -20.87 -13.35
C LEU A 47 16.69 -21.10 -11.96
N ILE A 48 16.97 -22.24 -11.32
CA ILE A 48 16.49 -22.53 -9.96
C ILE A 48 17.09 -21.51 -8.97
N VAL A 49 18.39 -21.28 -9.03
CA VAL A 49 19.09 -20.36 -8.14
C VAL A 49 18.61 -18.92 -8.36
N CYS A 50 18.60 -18.44 -9.61
CA CYS A 50 18.11 -17.10 -9.94
C CYS A 50 16.63 -16.91 -9.58
N GLY A 51 15.81 -17.96 -9.75
CA GLY A 51 14.41 -17.96 -9.35
C GLY A 51 14.24 -17.81 -7.84
N TYR A 52 15.03 -18.55 -7.05
CA TYR A 52 15.02 -18.43 -5.59
C TYR A 52 15.39 -17.02 -5.12
N PHE A 53 16.48 -16.44 -5.63
CA PHE A 53 16.90 -15.08 -5.27
C PHE A 53 15.83 -14.03 -5.62
N ARG A 54 15.14 -14.16 -6.76
CA ARG A 54 14.03 -13.28 -7.15
C ARG A 54 12.86 -13.35 -6.17
N ILE A 55 12.51 -14.56 -5.72
CA ILE A 55 11.42 -14.74 -4.74
C ILE A 55 11.77 -14.06 -3.42
N VAL A 56 13.00 -14.23 -2.94
CA VAL A 56 13.47 -13.60 -1.70
C VAL A 56 13.47 -12.07 -1.83
N GLU A 57 14.08 -11.52 -2.89
CA GLU A 57 14.14 -10.07 -3.15
C GLU A 57 12.73 -9.46 -3.21
N MET A 58 11.81 -10.10 -3.95
CA MET A 58 10.42 -9.66 -4.02
C MET A 58 9.68 -9.76 -2.68
N SER A 59 9.99 -10.77 -1.86
CA SER A 59 9.40 -10.92 -0.53
C SER A 59 9.84 -9.82 0.43
N GLU A 60 11.11 -9.42 0.37
CA GLU A 60 11.66 -8.32 1.18
C GLU A 60 11.10 -6.96 0.74
N GLU A 61 11.04 -6.70 -0.57
CA GLU A 61 10.40 -5.48 -1.09
C GLU A 61 8.93 -5.37 -0.68
N ASN A 62 8.17 -6.48 -0.74
CA ASN A 62 6.78 -6.49 -0.33
C ASN A 62 6.62 -6.27 1.17
N LYS A 63 7.48 -6.87 1.99
CA LYS A 63 7.51 -6.64 3.44
C LYS A 63 7.77 -5.17 3.75
N LEU A 64 8.78 -4.57 3.11
CA LEU A 64 9.12 -3.17 3.27
C LEU A 64 7.96 -2.24 2.88
N LYS A 65 7.30 -2.49 1.74
CA LYS A 65 6.12 -1.73 1.31
C LYS A 65 4.97 -1.82 2.31
N THR A 66 4.78 -3.01 2.87
CA THR A 66 3.72 -3.25 3.87
C THR A 66 4.04 -2.52 5.17
N GLU A 67 5.30 -2.53 5.60
CA GLU A 67 5.77 -1.82 6.80
C GLU A 67 5.64 -0.30 6.65
N MET A 68 6.07 0.26 5.52
CA MET A 68 5.87 1.69 5.21
C MET A 68 4.38 2.06 5.16
N ALA A 69 3.52 1.17 4.67
CA ALA A 69 2.07 1.40 4.67
C ALA A 69 1.50 1.39 6.09
N ALA A 70 1.95 0.49 6.95
CA ALA A 70 1.54 0.43 8.35
C ALA A 70 1.97 1.69 9.12
N GLU A 71 3.24 2.11 8.98
CA GLU A 71 3.76 3.35 9.59
C GLU A 71 2.93 4.57 9.14
N ARG A 72 2.58 4.64 7.85
CA ARG A 72 1.75 5.72 7.32
C ARG A 72 0.34 5.70 7.91
N ILE A 73 -0.27 4.52 8.06
CA ILE A 73 -1.61 4.37 8.66
C ILE A 73 -1.57 4.86 10.11
N GLU A 74 -0.59 4.41 10.89
CA GLU A 74 -0.42 4.80 12.29
C GLU A 74 -0.19 6.33 12.41
N TYR A 75 0.71 6.87 11.59
CA TYR A 75 0.94 8.32 11.53
C TYR A 75 -0.35 9.09 11.24
N ASN A 76 -1.10 8.66 10.22
CA ASN A 76 -2.33 9.33 9.81
C ASN A 76 -3.42 9.22 10.87
N GLU A 77 -3.55 8.09 11.54
CA GLU A 77 -4.51 7.92 12.62
C GLU A 77 -4.18 8.86 13.80
N LYS A 78 -2.91 8.89 14.21
CA LYS A 78 -2.45 9.80 15.26
C LYS A 78 -2.68 11.26 14.86
N LYS A 79 -2.27 11.65 13.65
CA LYS A 79 -2.37 13.05 13.19
C LYS A 79 -3.82 13.51 13.03
N LYS A 80 -4.69 12.62 12.53
CA LYS A 80 -6.15 12.84 12.50
C LYS A 80 -6.68 13.13 13.89
N ASN A 81 -6.33 12.30 14.88
CA ASN A 81 -6.82 12.44 16.26
C ASN A 81 -6.32 13.75 16.91
N GLU A 82 -5.04 14.09 16.70
CA GLU A 82 -4.46 15.37 17.14
C GLU A 82 -5.23 16.56 16.56
N LEU A 83 -5.42 16.60 15.24
CA LEU A 83 -6.09 17.70 14.55
C LEU A 83 -7.54 17.88 15.00
N LEU A 84 -8.27 16.78 15.20
CA LEU A 84 -9.67 16.84 15.67
C LEU A 84 -9.75 17.30 17.13
N THR A 85 -8.90 16.74 17.99
CA THR A 85 -8.83 17.12 19.41
C THR A 85 -8.48 18.61 19.56
N GLU A 86 -7.51 19.10 18.79
CA GLU A 86 -7.12 20.51 18.79
C GLU A 86 -8.24 21.41 18.25
N LYS A 87 -8.89 21.00 17.15
CA LYS A 87 -9.94 21.78 16.50
C LYS A 87 -11.20 21.92 17.36
N PHE A 88 -11.62 20.83 17.99
CA PHE A 88 -12.85 20.80 18.80
C PHE A 88 -12.61 21.08 20.28
N LYS A 89 -11.36 21.03 20.75
CA LYS A 89 -11.00 21.12 22.18
C LYS A 89 -11.72 20.06 23.03
N LEU A 90 -11.91 18.88 22.46
CA LEU A 90 -12.57 17.73 23.08
C LEU A 90 -11.64 16.52 22.98
N PRO A 91 -11.63 15.61 23.97
CA PRO A 91 -10.91 14.36 23.84
C PRO A 91 -11.48 13.55 22.67
N ILE A 92 -10.63 12.79 22.00
CA ILE A 92 -11.03 12.00 20.81
C ILE A 92 -12.14 10.99 21.10
N THR A 93 -12.25 10.52 22.34
CA THR A 93 -13.30 9.58 22.81
C THR A 93 -14.70 10.18 22.72
N ASP A 94 -14.81 11.50 22.77
CA ASP A 94 -16.08 12.23 22.78
C ASP A 94 -16.45 12.73 21.36
N ILE A 95 -15.62 12.37 20.36
CA ILE A 95 -15.79 12.74 18.96
C ILE A 95 -16.12 11.47 18.17
N LEU A 96 -17.34 11.38 17.65
CA LEU A 96 -17.73 10.28 16.76
C LEU A 96 -17.33 10.61 15.32
N ILE A 97 -16.55 9.73 14.69
CA ILE A 97 -16.02 9.93 13.34
C ILE A 97 -16.54 8.81 12.43
N GLU A 98 -17.29 9.17 11.41
CA GLU A 98 -17.89 8.24 10.45
C GLU A 98 -17.37 8.55 9.04
N PRO A 99 -16.71 7.61 8.33
CA PRO A 99 -16.36 7.81 6.94
C PRO A 99 -17.62 7.81 6.08
N VAL A 100 -17.72 8.78 5.16
CA VAL A 100 -18.79 8.77 4.16
C VAL A 100 -18.32 7.94 2.98
N LEU A 101 -18.94 6.77 2.80
CA LEU A 101 -18.61 5.80 1.74
C LEU A 101 -18.48 6.47 0.38
N GLU A 102 -17.53 5.99 -0.43
CA GLU A 102 -17.25 6.48 -1.79
C GLU A 102 -16.78 7.94 -1.88
N THR A 103 -16.50 8.59 -0.74
CA THR A 103 -15.97 9.97 -0.72
C THR A 103 -14.71 10.08 0.14
N LYS A 104 -14.04 11.24 0.06
CA LYS A 104 -12.93 11.60 0.96
C LYS A 104 -13.40 12.32 2.22
N TYR A 105 -14.70 12.34 2.47
CA TYR A 105 -15.30 13.08 3.57
C TYR A 105 -15.56 12.21 4.79
N TYR A 106 -15.43 12.84 5.94
CA TYR A 106 -15.83 12.31 7.24
C TYR A 106 -16.98 13.13 7.77
N LYS A 107 -17.98 12.46 8.31
CA LYS A 107 -18.97 13.04 9.20
C LYS A 107 -18.43 12.94 10.62
N VAL A 108 -18.29 14.08 11.27
CA VAL A 108 -17.80 14.17 12.64
C VAL A 108 -18.91 14.74 13.51
N THR A 109 -19.27 14.00 14.56
CA THR A 109 -20.32 14.40 15.51
C THR A 109 -19.66 14.69 16.85
N THR A 110 -19.95 15.85 17.40
CA THR A 110 -19.51 16.31 18.73
C THR A 110 -20.71 16.73 19.57
N ASN A 111 -20.48 17.13 20.81
CA ASN A 111 -21.51 17.74 21.65
C ASN A 111 -22.04 19.10 21.12
N THR A 112 -21.31 19.77 20.22
CA THR A 112 -21.69 21.08 19.66
C THR A 112 -22.38 20.98 18.31
N GLY A 113 -22.27 19.84 17.61
CA GLY A 113 -22.82 19.73 16.27
C GLY A 113 -22.29 18.57 15.43
N ILE A 114 -22.73 18.57 14.18
CA ILE A 114 -22.29 17.62 13.14
C ILE A 114 -21.53 18.41 12.08
N TYR A 115 -20.38 17.88 11.68
CA TYR A 115 -19.42 18.50 10.78
C TYR A 115 -19.12 17.56 9.61
N LYS A 116 -18.95 18.13 8.42
CA LYS A 116 -18.36 17.48 7.24
C LYS A 116 -16.94 17.99 7.09
N LEU A 117 -15.96 17.09 7.06
CA LEU A 117 -14.56 17.48 6.86
C LEU A 117 -13.82 16.51 5.95
N SER A 118 -12.71 16.99 5.39
CA SER A 118 -11.74 16.17 4.66
C SER A 118 -10.32 16.60 5.01
N PHE A 119 -9.36 15.68 4.92
CA PHE A 119 -7.96 15.95 5.23
C PHE A 119 -7.18 16.32 3.97
N ALA A 120 -6.19 17.19 4.14
CA ALA A 120 -5.16 17.46 3.16
C ALA A 120 -4.01 16.46 3.36
N TYR A 121 -3.44 15.99 2.26
CA TYR A 121 -2.37 15.00 2.24
C TYR A 121 -1.15 15.56 1.50
N ASP A 122 0.05 15.19 1.94
CA ASP A 122 1.29 15.43 1.21
C ASP A 122 1.50 14.42 0.06
N THR A 123 2.65 14.49 -0.60
CA THR A 123 3.02 13.57 -1.69
C THR A 123 3.24 12.12 -1.24
N ASN A 124 3.32 11.88 0.07
CA ASN A 124 3.51 10.55 0.67
C ASN A 124 2.20 10.02 1.30
N ASP A 125 1.06 10.62 0.97
CA ASP A 125 -0.25 10.33 1.57
C ASP A 125 -0.27 10.49 3.11
N LYS A 126 0.56 11.38 3.67
CA LYS A 126 0.53 11.74 5.08
C LYS A 126 -0.40 12.93 5.30
N ILE A 127 -1.25 12.87 6.32
CA ILE A 127 -2.17 13.96 6.69
C ILE A 127 -1.34 15.16 7.16
N ILE A 128 -1.57 16.32 6.55
CA ILE A 128 -0.90 17.59 6.91
C ILE A 128 -1.85 18.60 7.55
N GLY A 129 -3.17 18.40 7.43
CA GLY A 129 -4.17 19.32 7.97
C GLY A 129 -5.57 19.06 7.44
N PHE A 130 -6.47 20.01 7.67
CA PHE A 130 -7.81 19.99 7.08
C PHE A 130 -7.77 20.60 5.67
N LYS A 131 -8.35 19.90 4.70
CA LYS A 131 -8.65 20.45 3.38
C LYS A 131 -9.98 21.19 3.38
N GLU A 132 -10.99 20.59 4.02
CA GLU A 132 -12.31 21.19 4.17
C GLU A 132 -12.81 20.91 5.60
N PHE A 133 -13.49 21.89 6.18
CA PHE A 133 -14.12 21.78 7.49
C PHE A 133 -15.38 22.63 7.50
N LYS A 134 -16.55 21.99 7.55
CA LYS A 134 -17.85 22.67 7.48
C LYS A 134 -18.80 22.10 8.52
N GLN A 135 -19.37 22.96 9.35
CA GLN A 135 -20.48 22.57 10.21
C GLN A 135 -21.75 22.42 9.37
N ILE A 136 -22.45 21.30 9.52
CA ILE A 136 -23.71 21.00 8.84
C ILE A 136 -24.89 21.25 9.78
N THR A 137 -24.71 20.96 11.07
CA THR A 137 -25.76 21.10 12.08
C THR A 137 -25.14 21.56 13.39
N SER A 138 -25.79 22.51 14.08
CA SER A 138 -25.47 22.88 15.45
C SER A 138 -26.43 22.18 16.41
N ILE A 139 -25.91 21.66 17.51
CA ILE A 139 -26.72 21.20 18.63
C ILE A 139 -26.70 22.36 19.63
N SER A 140 -27.71 23.22 19.60
CA SER A 140 -27.94 24.17 20.69
C SER A 140 -28.50 23.38 21.87
N GLN A 141 -27.91 23.52 23.06
CA GLN A 141 -28.62 23.18 24.28
C GLN A 141 -29.89 24.04 24.30
N GLU A 142 -31.05 23.40 24.22
CA GLU A 142 -32.34 24.04 24.49
C GLU A 142 -32.24 24.70 25.86
N GLY A 143 -32.04 26.01 25.87
CA GLY A 143 -32.22 26.81 27.05
C GLY A 143 -33.70 26.78 27.39
N ASN A 144 -34.04 26.30 28.58
CA ASN A 144 -35.34 26.54 29.20
C ASN A 144 -35.57 28.06 29.27
N HIS A 145 -36.18 28.62 28.23
CA HIS A 145 -36.75 29.97 28.23
C HIS A 145 -38.27 29.82 28.22
N GLU A 146 -38.83 29.36 29.34
CA GLU A 146 -40.19 29.75 29.71
C GLU A 146 -40.10 31.07 30.50
N GLN A 147 -40.03 32.15 29.71
CA GLN A 147 -40.39 33.49 30.16
C GLN A 147 -41.90 33.65 29.93
N GLY A 148 -42.67 33.69 31.02
CA GLY A 148 -44.01 34.30 31.07
C GLY A 148 -44.07 35.10 32.38
N SER A 149 -43.57 36.33 32.38
CA SER A 149 -44.34 37.58 32.18
C SER A 149 -45.43 37.81 33.25
N HIS A 150 -45.16 38.81 34.07
CA HIS A 150 -46.02 39.50 35.03
C HIS A 150 -47.52 39.57 34.67
N ASN A 151 -48.37 39.34 35.68
CA ASN A 151 -49.11 40.43 36.32
C ASN A 151 -49.50 40.05 37.76
#